data_AF-A0A951N2P4-F1
#
_entry.id   AF-A0A951N2P4-F1
#
_cell.length_a   1.000
_cell.length_b   1.000
_cell.length_c   1.000
_cell.angle_alpha   90.00
_cell.angle_beta   90.00
_cell.angle_gamma   90.00
#
_symmetry.space_group_name_H-M   'P 1'
#
loop_
_entity.id
_entity.type
_entity.pdbx_description
1 polymer ?
#
loop_
_entity_poly.entity_id
_entity_poly.type
_entity_poly.pdbx_seq_one_letter_code
_entity_poly.pdbx_strand_id
1 'polypeptide(L)'
;MSIELNQQLQPVMQVKVTPKQIAANYILQMSSVELQDAISQELDENPALEMEELPTCPICGSSVAGNYCTECMPRKGEGDEESRSASADDLPGDGQTQLRDEDDEFDPIARAEADFTLEDHLTWNLHALLPNALHHVADHVIGALDSN
;
A
#
# COMPACT_ATOMS: atom_id res chain seq x y z
N MET A 1 -65.89 -43.98 -12.91
CA MET A 1 -64.81 -43.68 -11.95
C MET A 1 -63.72 -42.97 -12.72
N SER A 2 -63.79 -41.64 -12.76
CA SER A 2 -62.84 -40.75 -13.43
C SER A 2 -61.70 -40.47 -12.47
N ILE A 3 -60.48 -40.81 -12.87
CA ILE A 3 -59.27 -40.62 -12.07
C ILE A 3 -58.83 -39.18 -12.30
N GLU A 4 -59.09 -38.30 -11.34
CA GLU A 4 -58.60 -36.92 -11.36
C GLU A 4 -57.10 -36.92 -11.04
N LEU A 5 -56.27 -36.76 -12.07
CA LEU A 5 -54.82 -36.62 -11.94
C LEU A 5 -54.51 -35.17 -11.54
N ASN A 6 -54.41 -34.93 -10.22
CA ASN A 6 -54.02 -33.63 -9.69
C ASN A 6 -52.51 -33.42 -9.85
N GLN A 7 -52.09 -32.87 -10.99
CA GLN A 7 -50.70 -32.60 -11.32
C GLN A 7 -50.24 -31.31 -10.63
N GLN A 8 -49.79 -31.44 -9.38
CA GLN A 8 -49.22 -30.33 -8.61
C GLN A 8 -47.82 -29.99 -9.15
N LEU A 9 -47.76 -29.05 -10.09
CA LEU A 9 -46.51 -28.47 -10.58
C LEU A 9 -45.86 -27.67 -9.45
N GLN A 10 -44.94 -28.30 -8.71
CA GLN A 10 -44.07 -27.58 -7.78
C GLN A 10 -43.06 -26.75 -8.59
N PRO A 11 -43.04 -25.41 -8.45
CA PRO A 11 -42.05 -24.59 -9.12
C PRO A 11 -40.67 -24.89 -8.51
N VAL A 12 -39.81 -25.55 -9.29
CA VAL A 12 -38.41 -25.78 -8.90
C VAL A 12 -37.65 -24.50 -9.23
N MET A 13 -37.27 -23.73 -8.21
CA MET A 13 -36.36 -22.59 -8.39
C MET A 13 -34.96 -23.12 -8.68
N GLN A 14 -34.61 -23.23 -9.96
CA GLN A 14 -33.25 -23.55 -10.37
C GLN A 14 -32.44 -22.26 -10.44
N VAL A 15 -31.46 -22.12 -9.54
CA VAL A 15 -30.47 -21.04 -9.59
C VAL A 15 -29.59 -21.26 -10.81
N LYS A 16 -29.82 -20.48 -11.87
CA LYS A 16 -28.99 -20.52 -13.08
C LYS A 16 -27.76 -19.64 -12.83
N VAL A 17 -26.59 -20.26 -12.74
CA VAL A 17 -25.32 -19.54 -12.66
C VAL A 17 -25.12 -18.77 -13.95
N THR A 18 -24.86 -17.47 -13.85
CA THR A 18 -24.64 -16.63 -15.03
C THR A 18 -23.18 -16.73 -15.48
N PRO A 19 -22.89 -16.55 -16.78
CA PRO A 19 -21.51 -16.54 -17.28
C PRO A 19 -20.62 -15.53 -16.55
N LYS A 20 -21.18 -14.38 -16.15
CA LYS A 20 -20.47 -13.36 -15.35
C LYS A 20 -20.06 -13.88 -13.97
N GLN A 21 -20.91 -14.67 -13.32
CA GLN A 21 -20.59 -15.25 -12.01
C GLN A 21 -19.50 -16.32 -12.10
N ILE A 22 -19.50 -17.11 -13.18
CA ILE A 22 -18.47 -18.13 -13.42
C ILE A 22 -17.11 -17.45 -13.65
N ALA A 23 -17.07 -16.41 -14.49
CA ALA A 23 -15.85 -15.65 -14.75
C ALA A 23 -15.30 -14.97 -13.48
N ALA A 24 -16.16 -14.34 -12.66
CA ALA A 24 -15.74 -13.73 -11.42
C ALA A 24 -15.16 -14.74 -10.42
N ASN A 25 -15.77 -15.93 -10.33
CA ASN A 25 -15.28 -16.98 -9.45
C ASN A 25 -13.93 -17.54 -9.90
N TYR A 26 -13.72 -17.64 -11.22
CA TYR A 26 -12.45 -18.04 -11.80
C TYR A 26 -11.33 -17.04 -11.45
N ILE A 27 -11.54 -15.74 -11.66
CA ILE A 27 -10.55 -14.69 -11.32
C ILE A 27 -10.20 -14.72 -9.83
N LEU A 28 -11.19 -14.87 -8.95
CA LEU A 28 -10.99 -14.91 -7.50
C LEU A 28 -10.24 -16.16 -7.01
N GLN A 29 -10.16 -17.22 -7.82
CA GLN A 29 -9.45 -18.46 -7.48
C GLN A 29 -7.98 -18.47 -7.92
N MET A 30 -7.58 -17.57 -8.83
CA MET A 30 -6.22 -17.50 -9.34
C MET A 30 -5.26 -16.98 -8.26
N SER A 31 -4.02 -17.47 -8.28
CA SER A 31 -2.96 -16.88 -7.46
C SER A 31 -2.60 -15.48 -7.98
N SER A 32 -1.94 -14.66 -7.15
CA SER A 32 -1.56 -13.29 -7.54
C SER A 32 -0.70 -13.25 -8.80
N VAL A 33 0.15 -14.26 -9.02
CA VAL A 33 1.05 -14.32 -10.19
C VAL A 33 0.27 -14.70 -11.44
N GLU A 34 -0.57 -15.75 -11.37
CA GLU A 34 -1.39 -16.18 -12.50
C GLU A 34 -2.37 -15.09 -12.96
N LEU A 35 -2.86 -14.29 -12.01
CA LEU A 35 -3.75 -13.16 -12.31
C LEU A 35 -3.00 -12.05 -13.05
N GLN A 36 -1.77 -11.74 -12.66
CA GLN A 36 -0.93 -10.76 -13.35
C GLN A 36 -0.57 -11.21 -14.77
N ASP A 37 -0.20 -12.48 -14.94
CA ASP A 37 0.10 -13.04 -16.27
C ASP A 37 -1.14 -12.97 -17.18
N ALA A 38 -2.32 -13.35 -16.67
CA ALA A 38 -3.56 -13.27 -17.43
C ALA A 38 -3.92 -11.82 -17.82
N ILE A 39 -3.71 -10.84 -16.93
CA ILE A 39 -3.91 -9.42 -17.26
C ILE A 39 -2.95 -8.98 -18.37
N SER A 40 -1.67 -9.38 -18.29
CA SER A 40 -0.68 -9.00 -19.31
C SER A 40 -1.02 -9.59 -20.69
N GLN A 41 -1.48 -10.84 -20.72
CA GLN A 41 -1.90 -11.49 -21.96
C GLN A 41 -3.14 -10.79 -22.57
N GLU A 42 -4.12 -10.42 -21.75
CA GLU A 42 -5.31 -9.70 -22.25
C GLU A 42 -4.96 -8.31 -22.78
N LEU A 43 -3.97 -7.62 -22.19
CA LEU A 43 -3.46 -6.35 -22.71
C LEU A 43 -2.78 -6.50 -24.08
N ASP A 44 -2.02 -7.59 -24.27
CA ASP A 44 -1.37 -7.88 -25.55
C ASP A 44 -2.37 -8.31 -26.64
N GLU A 45 -3.38 -9.11 -26.27
CA GLU A 45 -4.38 -9.63 -27.20
C GLU A 45 -5.48 -8.60 -27.55
N ASN A 46 -5.76 -7.66 -26.65
CA ASN A 46 -6.78 -6.64 -26.82
C ASN A 46 -6.18 -5.24 -26.97
N PRO A 47 -5.91 -4.78 -28.20
CA PRO A 47 -5.27 -3.48 -28.46
C PRO A 47 -6.16 -2.27 -28.10
N ALA A 48 -7.37 -2.48 -27.59
CA ALA A 48 -8.21 -1.43 -27.03
C ALA A 48 -7.98 -1.21 -25.52
N LEU A 49 -7.26 -2.10 -24.84
CA LEU A 49 -6.86 -1.95 -23.45
C LEU A 49 -5.50 -1.24 -23.38
N GLU A 50 -5.41 -0.22 -22.53
CA GLU A 50 -4.18 0.51 -22.24
C GLU A 50 -3.98 0.52 -20.72
N MET A 51 -2.74 0.30 -20.26
CA MET A 51 -2.42 0.33 -18.83
C MET A 51 -2.19 1.78 -18.39
N GLU A 52 -3.10 2.31 -17.58
CA GLU A 52 -2.92 3.62 -16.96
C GLU A 52 -2.12 3.49 -15.66
N GLU A 53 -0.91 4.06 -15.63
CA GLU A 53 -0.09 4.13 -14.42
C GLU A 53 -0.58 5.27 -13.52
N LEU A 54 -1.62 5.01 -12.72
CA LEU A 54 -2.03 5.93 -11.66
C LEU A 54 -1.15 5.71 -10.42
N PRO A 55 -0.78 6.79 -9.70
CA PRO A 55 -0.10 6.66 -8.43
C PRO A 55 -0.97 5.87 -7.45
N THR A 56 -0.46 4.75 -6.94
CA THR A 56 -1.15 3.90 -5.98
C THR A 56 -0.68 4.22 -4.56
N CYS A 57 -1.57 4.03 -3.59
CA CYS A 57 -1.21 4.23 -2.19
C CYS A 57 -0.30 3.08 -1.72
N PRO A 58 0.85 3.35 -1.08
CA PRO A 58 1.76 2.30 -0.57
C PRO A 58 1.17 1.49 0.59
N ILE A 59 0.04 1.93 1.17
CA ILE A 59 -0.61 1.27 2.32
C ILE A 59 -1.75 0.35 1.88
N CYS A 60 -2.61 0.80 0.97
CA CYS A 60 -3.82 0.07 0.57
C CYS A 60 -3.91 -0.29 -0.91
N GLY A 61 -2.96 0.14 -1.74
CA GLY A 61 -2.95 -0.12 -3.18
C GLY A 61 -4.02 0.59 -3.99
N SER A 62 -4.85 1.44 -3.39
CA SER A 62 -5.89 2.20 -4.08
C SER A 62 -5.29 3.33 -4.92
N SER A 63 -5.92 3.66 -6.05
CA SER A 63 -5.55 4.80 -6.88
C SER A 63 -5.67 6.12 -6.11
N VAL A 64 -4.61 6.92 -6.08
CA VAL A 64 -4.56 8.21 -5.40
C VAL A 64 -4.90 9.31 -6.40
N ALA A 65 -5.99 10.03 -6.18
CA ALA A 65 -6.29 11.25 -6.92
C ALA A 65 -5.61 12.44 -6.23
N GLY A 66 -4.33 12.69 -6.54
CA GLY A 66 -3.53 13.77 -5.95
C GLY A 66 -2.49 13.28 -4.95
N ASN A 67 -2.32 14.00 -3.82
CA ASN A 67 -1.21 13.76 -2.87
C ASN A 67 -1.60 12.90 -1.65
N TYR A 68 -2.86 12.51 -1.48
CA TYR A 68 -3.29 11.73 -0.31
C TYR A 68 -4.37 10.71 -0.67
N CYS A 69 -4.29 9.53 -0.05
CA CYS A 69 -5.29 8.49 -0.22
C CYS A 69 -6.54 8.83 0.60
N THR A 70 -7.70 8.86 -0.06
CA THR A 70 -9.00 9.14 0.58
C THR A 70 -9.45 8.03 1.53
N GLU A 71 -8.95 6.80 1.36
CA GLU A 71 -9.31 5.64 2.18
C GLU A 71 -8.42 5.54 3.43
N CYS A 72 -7.11 5.73 3.27
CA CYS A 72 -6.17 5.68 4.40
C CYS A 72 -6.14 6.97 5.22
N MET A 73 -6.44 8.12 4.61
CA MET A 73 -6.43 9.43 5.27
C MET A 73 -7.66 10.26 4.88
N PRO A 74 -8.85 9.94 5.42
CA PRO A 74 -10.03 10.77 5.20
C PRO A 74 -9.80 12.14 5.83
N ARG A 75 -9.66 13.19 4.99
CA ARG A 75 -9.78 14.58 5.44
C ARG A 75 -11.18 14.72 6.02
N LYS A 76 -11.29 14.89 7.34
CA LYS A 76 -12.53 15.32 7.98
C LYS A 76 -12.93 16.64 7.33
N GLY A 77 -13.91 16.60 6.43
CA GLY A 77 -14.36 17.76 5.68
C GLY A 77 -14.77 18.86 6.65
N GLU A 78 -14.16 20.03 6.51
CA GLU A 78 -14.52 21.23 7.26
C GLU A 78 -15.82 21.80 6.67
N GLY A 79 -16.94 21.29 7.17
CA GLY A 79 -18.16 22.05 7.34
C GLY A 79 -18.50 22.01 8.83
N ASP A 80 -18.17 23.08 9.55
CA ASP A 80 -18.96 23.64 10.66
C ASP A 80 -18.16 24.71 11.43
N GLU A 81 -18.53 25.96 11.12
CA GLU A 81 -18.87 27.05 12.06
C GLU A 81 -17.84 27.54 13.09
N GLU A 82 -17.31 28.73 12.80
CA GLU A 82 -17.47 29.92 13.64
C GLU A 82 -17.62 29.67 15.15
N SER A 83 -16.52 29.46 15.87
CA SER A 83 -16.35 29.81 17.29
C SER A 83 -15.00 29.33 17.84
N ARG A 84 -13.99 30.21 17.83
CA ARG A 84 -12.92 30.29 18.85
C ARG A 84 -11.94 31.43 18.51
N SER A 85 -12.45 32.65 18.62
CA SER A 85 -11.60 33.77 19.06
C SER A 85 -11.37 33.64 20.57
N ALA A 86 -10.22 34.17 21.03
CA ALA A 86 -9.72 34.25 22.41
C ALA A 86 -8.94 33.03 22.94
N SER A 87 -7.63 33.03 22.66
CA SER A 87 -6.57 33.09 23.70
C SER A 87 -5.20 33.13 23.01
N ALA A 88 -4.81 34.32 22.55
CA ALA A 88 -3.41 34.64 22.33
C ALA A 88 -2.84 35.06 23.69
N ASP A 89 -2.39 34.07 24.48
CA ASP A 89 -1.77 34.28 25.79
C ASP A 89 -0.32 33.78 25.71
N ASP A 90 0.59 34.73 25.91
CA ASP A 90 2.04 34.66 26.19
C ASP A 90 2.80 33.32 26.09
N LEU A 91 3.65 33.20 25.06
CA LEU A 91 4.91 32.46 25.14
C LEU A 91 6.04 33.28 24.48
N PRO A 92 7.01 33.83 25.25
CA PRO A 92 8.26 34.32 24.70
C PRO A 92 9.18 33.13 24.40
N GLY A 93 8.94 32.49 23.26
CA GLY A 93 9.78 31.43 22.71
C GLY A 93 10.64 31.97 21.57
N ASP A 94 11.90 32.20 21.89
CA ASP A 94 13.00 32.38 20.94
C ASP A 94 12.98 31.31 19.84
N GLY A 95 13.30 31.70 18.60
CA GLY A 95 13.33 30.79 17.46
C GLY A 95 12.23 31.08 16.44
N GLN A 96 12.55 31.99 15.54
CA GLN A 96 11.86 32.23 14.28
C GLN A 96 11.43 30.90 13.64
N THR A 97 10.15 30.54 13.74
CA THR A 97 9.51 29.70 12.73
C THR A 97 9.38 30.57 11.48
N GLN A 98 10.53 30.85 10.84
CA GLN A 98 10.50 31.07 9.41
C GLN A 98 9.83 29.83 8.85
N LEU A 99 8.75 30.09 8.14
CA LEU A 99 8.11 29.18 7.23
C LEU A 99 9.22 28.34 6.59
N ARG A 100 9.23 27.03 6.86
CA ARG A 100 10.01 26.06 6.08
C ARG A 100 9.75 26.45 4.62
N ASP A 101 10.75 27.03 3.96
CA ASP A 101 10.63 27.43 2.56
C ASP A 101 10.13 26.21 1.79
N GLU A 102 9.09 26.40 0.97
CA GLU A 102 8.54 25.36 0.08
C GLU A 102 9.60 24.83 -0.93
N ASP A 103 10.78 25.44 -0.96
CA ASP A 103 11.98 24.96 -1.68
C ASP A 103 12.65 23.73 -1.03
N ASP A 104 12.34 23.39 0.23
CA ASP A 104 12.84 22.16 0.90
C ASP A 104 12.09 20.88 0.44
N GLU A 105 10.97 21.01 -0.31
CA GLU A 105 10.21 19.86 -0.83
C GLU A 105 10.97 19.10 -1.94
N PHE A 106 12.01 19.74 -2.50
CA PHE A 106 12.94 19.15 -3.48
C PHE A 106 14.35 18.99 -2.91
N ASP A 107 14.53 18.64 -1.64
CA ASP A 107 15.84 18.19 -1.17
C ASP A 107 16.11 16.74 -1.64
N PRO A 108 16.99 16.51 -2.64
CA PRO A 108 17.33 15.17 -3.10
C PRO A 108 18.03 14.33 -2.03
N ILE A 109 18.59 14.96 -0.98
CA ILE A 109 19.19 14.25 0.15
C ILE A 109 18.09 13.72 1.08
N ALA A 110 17.02 14.49 1.31
CA ALA A 110 15.89 14.06 2.15
C ALA A 110 15.07 12.92 1.51
N ARG A 111 15.11 12.80 0.17
CA ARG A 111 14.44 11.74 -0.59
C ARG A 111 15.34 10.54 -0.90
N ALA A 112 16.63 10.63 -0.59
CA ALA A 112 17.53 9.51 -0.78
C ALA A 112 17.17 8.42 0.23
N GLU A 113 16.80 7.23 -0.28
CA GLU A 113 16.69 6.04 0.54
C GLU A 113 18.08 5.75 1.10
N ALA A 114 18.21 5.80 2.42
CA ALA A 114 19.47 5.44 3.07
C ALA A 114 19.58 3.92 3.01
N ASP A 115 20.35 3.41 2.04
CA ASP A 115 20.71 2.00 1.92
C ASP A 115 21.61 1.62 3.11
N PHE A 116 20.99 1.36 4.25
CA PHE A 116 21.68 0.90 5.45
C PHE A 116 21.44 -0.60 5.60
N THR A 117 22.43 -1.39 5.19
CA THR A 117 22.31 -2.84 5.21
C THR A 117 22.41 -3.40 6.63
N LEU A 118 21.91 -4.62 6.84
CA LEU A 118 22.05 -5.32 8.12
C LEU A 118 23.54 -5.48 8.52
N GLU A 119 24.38 -5.75 7.53
CA GLU A 119 25.83 -5.88 7.69
C GLU A 119 26.45 -4.56 8.17
N ASP A 120 26.06 -3.43 7.59
CA ASP A 120 26.52 -2.09 8.01
C ASP A 120 26.08 -1.77 9.44
N HIS A 121 24.83 -2.11 9.80
CA HIS A 121 24.32 -1.93 11.16
C HIS A 121 25.11 -2.73 12.18
N LEU A 122 25.37 -4.01 11.89
CA LEU A 122 26.11 -4.89 12.79
C LEU A 122 27.57 -4.45 12.94
N THR A 123 28.20 -4.06 11.82
CA THR A 123 29.58 -3.56 11.82
C THR A 123 29.70 -2.30 12.66
N TRP A 124 28.79 -1.33 12.46
CA TRP A 124 28.78 -0.09 13.22
C TRP A 124 28.61 -0.33 14.73
N ASN A 125 27.68 -1.21 15.12
CA ASN A 125 27.45 -1.54 16.54
C ASN A 125 28.63 -2.29 17.17
N LEU A 126 29.19 -3.28 16.49
CA LEU A 126 30.30 -4.08 17.02
C LEU A 126 31.58 -3.25 17.14
N HIS A 127 31.85 -2.35 16.18
CA HIS A 127 33.00 -1.46 16.28
C HIS A 127 32.88 -0.41 17.38
N ALA A 128 31.66 0.00 17.73
CA ALA A 128 31.40 0.89 18.86
C ALA A 128 31.61 0.22 20.24
N LEU A 129 31.39 -1.10 20.33
CA LEU A 129 31.44 -1.85 21.58
C LEU A 129 32.78 -2.59 21.81
N LEU A 130 33.48 -2.98 20.74
CA LEU A 130 34.70 -3.78 20.82
C LEU A 130 35.98 -2.93 20.64
N PRO A 131 37.08 -3.28 21.33
CA PRO A 131 38.40 -2.73 21.05
C PRO A 131 38.87 -3.03 19.62
N ASN A 132 39.68 -2.14 19.04
CA ASN A 132 40.22 -2.25 17.67
C ASN A 132 40.91 -3.59 17.36
N ALA A 133 41.47 -4.27 18.37
CA ALA A 133 42.12 -5.57 18.19
C ALA A 133 41.15 -6.70 17.81
N LEU A 134 39.84 -6.53 18.06
CA LEU A 134 38.81 -7.53 17.82
C LEU A 134 37.92 -7.21 16.61
N HIS A 135 38.12 -6.07 15.94
CA HIS A 135 37.34 -5.67 14.75
C HIS A 135 37.47 -6.68 13.61
N HIS A 136 38.68 -7.19 13.33
CA HIS A 136 38.88 -8.26 12.35
C HIS A 136 38.03 -9.53 12.65
N VAL A 137 37.87 -9.87 13.93
CA VAL A 137 37.06 -11.04 14.33
C VAL A 137 35.58 -10.74 14.14
N ALA A 138 35.14 -9.52 14.45
CA ALA A 138 33.78 -9.07 14.20
C ALA A 138 33.44 -9.12 12.71
N ASP A 139 34.28 -8.56 11.84
CA ASP A 139 34.08 -8.59 10.37
C ASP A 139 33.97 -10.02 9.84
N HIS A 140 34.81 -10.94 10.35
CA HIS A 140 34.77 -12.34 9.93
C HIS A 140 33.50 -13.06 10.37
N VAL A 141 32.96 -12.74 11.55
CA VAL A 141 31.70 -13.31 12.06
C VAL A 141 30.51 -12.75 11.30
N ILE A 142 30.51 -11.45 10.99
CA ILE A 142 29.44 -10.81 10.22
C ILE A 142 29.38 -11.38 8.81
N GLY A 143 30.52 -11.54 8.14
CA GLY A 143 30.58 -12.14 6.80
C GLY A 143 30.23 -13.63 6.74
N ALA A 144 30.10 -14.31 7.89
CA ALA A 144 29.64 -15.69 7.99
C ALA A 144 28.14 -15.83 8.28
N LEU A 145 27.42 -14.71 8.46
CA LEU A 145 25.97 -14.71 8.66
C LEU A 145 25.26 -14.98 7.34
N ASP A 146 24.24 -15.84 7.38
CA ASP A 146 23.39 -16.15 6.23
C ASP A 146 22.37 -15.02 5.99
N SER A 147 22.06 -14.74 4.74
CA SER A 147 21.22 -13.61 4.30
C SER A 147 19.72 -13.97 4.25
N ASN A 148 19.27 -14.89 5.10
CA ASN A 148 17.92 -15.46 5.04
C ASN A 148 16.91 -14.80 6.00
#